data_AF-G8PMT7-F1
#
_entry.id   AF-G8PMT7-F1
#
_cell.length_a   1.000
_cell.length_b   1.000
_cell.length_c   1.000
_cell.angle_alpha   90.00
_cell.angle_beta   90.00
_cell.angle_gamma   90.00
#
_symmetry.space_group_name_H-M   'P 1'
#
loop_
_entity.id
_entity.type
_entity.pdbx_description
1 polymer ?
#
loop_
_entity_poly.entity_id
_entity_poly.type
_entity_poly.pdbx_seq_one_letter_code
_entity_poly.pdbx_strand_id
1 'polypeptide(L)'
;MKALQILIVISIVCFVIVLVCSYPVIKLRLSVVVSPDLQFPMVLMVIVLLVGSYGFFVHENMLASLGQVTDLAKFAQFGDSFGVLTSLFTALAFGGVLLTLKFQRDDLNLTRKEMASQRHESALMRMLEVHTSIISDLDIEKTAIKSGFLSSYDHDQVYQGRDCFEFYYREFIEDLCSYTELMDKTFGSEIYEEIMECPRKLLSQFHRDDIVDCYDNTYKKYGSDLGHYFRSLYSIFRYIGSTNSEELQTFAKVVRAQLSEYELALLYLNAQSQRGIPFKEHINNFSLFDNLPEDFRANSDFEDGIEDRAFNTPNPLVI
;
A
#
# COMPACT_ATOMS: atom_id res chain seq x y z
N MET A 1 23.21 63.08 35.36
CA MET A 1 23.04 63.30 33.90
C MET A 1 23.86 62.34 33.04
N LYS A 2 25.20 62.29 33.16
CA LYS A 2 26.04 61.46 32.26
C LYS A 2 25.78 59.94 32.34
N ALA A 3 25.56 59.38 33.53
CA ALA A 3 25.30 57.94 33.70
C ALA A 3 23.99 57.46 33.03
N LEU A 4 22.96 58.31 33.01
CA LEU A 4 21.66 57.98 32.44
C LEU A 4 21.67 58.05 30.91
N GLN A 5 22.38 59.01 30.32
CA GLN A 5 22.61 59.07 28.88
C GLN A 5 23.37 57.84 28.39
N ILE A 6 24.35 57.37 29.16
CA ILE A 6 25.08 56.14 28.85
C ILE A 6 24.15 54.93 28.90
N LEU A 7 23.28 54.82 29.90
CA LEU A 7 22.33 53.70 30.01
C LEU A 7 21.31 53.67 28.85
N ILE A 8 20.85 54.85 28.41
CA ILE A 8 19.92 55.00 27.27
C ILE A 8 20.60 54.62 25.96
N VAL A 9 21.83 55.09 25.74
CA VAL A 9 22.61 54.71 24.55
C VAL A 9 22.86 53.20 24.55
N ILE A 10 23.17 52.60 25.70
CA ILE A 10 23.34 51.14 25.82
C ILE A 10 22.02 50.41 25.51
N SER A 11 20.87 50.90 25.97
CA SER A 11 19.58 50.27 25.70
C SER A 11 19.18 50.34 24.22
N ILE A 12 19.38 51.49 23.57
CA ILE A 12 19.13 51.68 22.13
C ILE A 12 20.09 50.83 21.30
N VAL A 13 21.37 50.81 21.67
CA VAL A 13 22.38 50.00 21.00
C VAL A 13 22.08 48.51 21.17
N CYS A 14 21.69 48.06 22.37
CA CYS A 14 21.26 46.68 22.59
C CYS A 14 20.01 46.31 21.76
N PHE A 15 19.03 47.21 21.67
CA PHE A 15 17.82 46.99 20.87
C PHE A 15 18.12 46.90 19.37
N VAL A 16 18.97 47.79 18.86
CA VAL A 16 19.42 47.78 17.46
C VAL A 16 20.28 46.54 17.17
N ILE A 17 21.16 46.13 18.09
CA ILE A 17 21.95 44.91 17.95
C ILE A 17 21.05 43.67 17.94
N VAL A 18 20.04 43.59 18.81
CA VAL A 18 19.08 42.48 18.79
C VAL A 18 18.35 42.43 17.46
N LEU A 19 17.88 43.56 16.92
CA LEU A 19 17.21 43.63 15.60
C LEU A 19 18.14 43.22 14.45
N VAL A 20 19.38 43.73 14.44
CA VAL A 20 20.36 43.47 13.37
C VAL A 20 20.88 42.04 13.42
N CYS A 21 21.11 41.48 14.61
CA CYS A 21 21.58 40.10 14.78
C CYS A 21 20.48 39.05 14.58
N SER A 22 19.22 39.39 14.87
CA SER A 22 18.10 38.47 14.62
C SER A 22 17.67 38.42 13.15
N TYR A 23 17.87 39.50 12.38
CA TYR A 23 17.53 39.55 10.95
C TYR A 23 18.16 38.43 10.09
N PRO A 24 19.48 38.14 10.11
CA PRO A 24 20.08 37.08 9.30
C PRO A 24 19.70 35.68 9.78
N VAL A 25 19.52 35.46 11.10
CA VAL A 25 19.10 34.17 11.66
C VAL A 25 17.66 33.84 11.27
N ILE A 26 16.79 34.85 11.23
CA ILE A 26 15.40 34.75 10.77
C ILE A 26 15.34 34.49 9.25
N LYS A 27 16.14 35.22 8.46
CA LYS A 27 16.21 35.06 7.00
C LYS A 27 16.72 33.67 6.57
N LEU A 28 17.65 33.08 7.32
CA LEU A 28 18.23 31.76 7.00
C LEU A 28 17.30 30.58 7.37
N ARG A 29 16.46 30.72 8.41
CA ARG A 29 15.42 29.71 8.72
C ARG A 29 14.18 29.82 7.83
N LEU A 30 13.90 30.99 7.25
CA LEU A 30 12.77 31.25 6.37
C LEU A 30 12.88 30.59 4.99
N SER A 31 14.08 30.35 4.46
CA SER A 31 14.27 29.73 3.13
C SER A 31 14.22 28.21 3.13
N VAL A 32 14.19 27.56 4.30
CA VAL A 32 14.37 26.10 4.43
C VAL A 32 13.08 25.36 4.82
N VAL A 33 12.07 26.05 5.37
CA VAL A 33 10.96 25.34 6.07
C VAL A 33 9.55 25.71 5.60
N VAL A 34 9.31 26.81 4.88
CA VAL A 34 7.93 27.34 4.77
C VAL A 34 7.55 27.73 3.34
N SER A 35 6.47 27.13 2.84
CA SER A 35 5.76 27.52 1.63
C SER A 35 5.26 28.97 1.69
N PRO A 36 5.08 29.64 0.54
CA PRO A 36 4.94 31.10 0.45
C PRO A 36 3.51 31.56 0.74
N ASP A 37 3.01 31.35 1.97
CA ASP A 37 1.78 32.02 2.39
C ASP A 37 2.11 33.42 2.92
N LEU A 38 1.74 34.42 2.11
CA LEU A 38 1.96 35.87 2.25
C LEU A 38 1.53 36.48 3.61
N GLN A 39 0.87 35.69 4.47
CA GLN A 39 0.26 36.13 5.73
C GLN A 39 1.27 36.30 6.87
N PHE A 40 2.30 35.45 6.95
CA PHE A 40 3.27 35.48 8.06
C PHE A 40 4.19 36.72 8.09
N PRO A 41 4.81 37.15 6.97
CA PRO A 41 5.66 38.35 6.98
C PRO A 41 4.86 39.63 7.24
N MET A 42 3.59 39.69 6.84
CA MET A 42 2.70 40.82 7.09
C MET A 42 2.38 40.97 8.58
N VAL A 43 2.07 39.86 9.26
CA VAL A 43 1.81 39.84 10.71
C VAL A 43 3.07 40.26 11.50
N LEU A 44 4.24 39.77 11.09
CA LEU A 44 5.50 40.16 11.72
C LEU A 44 5.80 41.66 11.54
N MET A 45 5.55 42.20 10.35
CA MET A 45 5.73 43.63 10.08
C MET A 45 4.80 44.49 10.94
N VAL A 46 3.54 44.08 11.11
CA VAL A 46 2.57 44.78 11.97
C VAL A 46 3.02 44.73 13.43
N ILE A 47 3.51 43.60 13.92
CA ILE A 47 4.03 43.49 15.29
C ILE A 47 5.25 44.39 15.49
N VAL A 48 6.19 44.41 14.54
CA VAL A 48 7.38 45.29 14.60
C VAL A 48 7.00 46.77 14.57
N LEU A 49 6.02 47.15 13.74
CA LEU A 49 5.52 48.53 13.69
C LEU A 49 4.80 48.93 14.98
N LEU A 50 4.00 48.04 15.56
CA LEU A 50 3.34 48.28 16.85
C LEU A 50 4.36 48.44 17.98
N VAL A 51 5.31 47.52 18.10
CA VAL A 51 6.39 47.58 19.11
C VAL A 51 7.27 48.82 18.90
N GLY A 52 7.61 49.14 17.65
CA GLY A 52 8.39 50.32 17.28
C GLY A 52 7.67 51.64 17.61
N SER A 53 6.39 51.76 17.24
CA SER A 53 5.57 52.94 17.57
C SER A 53 5.40 53.13 19.07
N TYR A 54 5.27 52.02 19.81
CA TYR A 54 5.16 52.04 21.27
C TYR A 54 6.49 52.43 21.92
N GLY A 55 7.62 51.90 21.44
CA GLY A 55 8.96 52.30 21.89
C GLY A 55 9.24 53.79 21.65
N PHE A 56 8.77 54.33 20.52
CA PHE A 56 8.86 55.77 20.21
C PHE A 56 8.00 56.62 21.15
N PHE A 57 6.75 56.20 21.43
CA PHE A 57 5.89 56.85 22.42
C PHE A 57 6.48 56.85 23.83
N VAL A 58 7.13 55.75 24.23
CA VAL A 58 7.86 55.65 25.49
C VAL A 58 9.06 56.60 25.52
N HIS A 59 9.84 56.67 24.45
CA HIS A 59 10.98 57.58 24.33
C HIS A 59 10.57 59.04 24.52
N GLU A 60 9.51 59.49 23.85
CA GLU A 60 9.00 60.88 23.96
C GLU A 60 8.50 61.21 25.38
N ASN A 61 7.71 60.34 26.00
CA ASN A 61 7.20 60.57 27.36
C ASN A 61 8.27 60.45 28.45
N MET A 62 9.29 59.60 28.24
CA MET A 62 10.42 59.49 29.15
C MET A 62 11.35 60.71 29.04
N LEU A 63 11.55 61.27 27.84
CA LEU A 63 12.27 62.54 27.67
C LEU A 63 11.55 63.71 28.34
N ALA A 64 10.22 63.76 28.27
CA ALA A 64 9.42 64.80 28.90
C ALA A 64 9.46 64.76 30.44
N SER A 65 9.67 63.59 31.05
CA SER A 65 9.74 63.42 32.51
C SER A 65 11.13 63.68 33.12
N LEU A 66 12.18 63.82 32.29
CA LEU A 66 13.55 64.10 32.74
C LEU A 66 13.77 65.55 33.24
N GLY A 67 12.78 66.43 33.10
CA GLY A 67 12.81 67.81 33.62
C GLY A 67 12.30 67.98 35.07
N GLN A 68 11.68 66.96 35.66
CA GLN A 68 11.16 67.00 37.04
C GLN A 68 11.47 65.70 37.77
N VAL A 69 12.66 65.63 38.35
CA VAL A 69 13.04 64.54 39.26
C VAL A 69 12.32 64.76 40.58
N THR A 70 11.24 64.01 40.84
CA THR A 70 10.84 63.42 42.14
C THR A 70 9.33 63.09 42.16
N ASP A 71 8.87 62.21 41.27
CA ASP A 71 7.52 61.67 41.47
C ASP A 71 7.47 60.18 41.07
N LEU A 72 7.79 59.33 42.05
CA LEU A 72 7.72 57.87 41.94
C LEU A 72 6.33 57.41 41.47
N ALA A 73 5.29 58.21 41.74
CA ALA A 73 3.92 57.99 41.29
C ALA A 73 3.77 58.04 39.77
N LYS A 74 4.48 58.91 39.05
CA LYS A 74 4.42 58.97 37.57
C LYS A 74 5.12 57.77 36.93
N PHE A 75 6.21 57.29 37.54
CA PHE A 75 6.87 56.05 37.13
C PHE A 75 6.03 54.81 37.44
N ALA A 76 5.28 54.80 38.55
CA ALA A 76 4.34 53.74 38.88
C ALA A 76 3.16 53.70 37.88
N GLN A 77 2.55 54.86 37.57
CA GLN A 77 1.47 54.97 36.59
C GLN A 77 1.92 54.61 35.15
N PHE A 78 3.19 54.86 34.83
CA PHE A 78 3.82 54.39 33.60
C PHE A 78 3.93 52.85 33.58
N GLY A 79 4.34 52.23 34.69
CA GLY A 79 4.35 50.78 34.87
C GLY A 79 2.97 50.14 34.69
N ASP A 80 1.91 50.77 35.18
CA ASP A 80 0.52 50.30 35.02
C ASP A 80 0.09 50.22 33.54
N SER A 81 0.63 51.08 32.67
CA SER A 81 0.34 51.06 31.23
C SER A 81 0.97 49.84 30.52
N PHE A 82 2.03 49.24 31.08
CA PHE A 82 2.60 47.99 30.56
C PHE A 82 1.73 46.76 30.87
N GLY A 83 0.82 46.84 31.85
CA GLY A 83 -0.09 45.75 32.19
C GLY A 83 -1.03 45.39 31.03
N VAL A 84 -1.56 46.41 30.34
CA VAL A 84 -2.43 46.23 29.17
C VAL A 84 -1.66 45.58 28.00
N LEU A 85 -0.45 46.05 27.74
CA LEU A 85 0.42 45.51 26.69
C LEU A 85 0.81 44.04 26.97
N THR A 86 1.19 43.74 28.21
CA THR A 86 1.55 42.38 28.65
C THR A 86 0.37 41.42 28.54
N SER A 87 -0.84 41.89 28.89
CA SER A 87 -2.06 41.11 28.76
C SER A 87 -2.38 40.81 27.29
N LEU A 88 -2.17 41.78 26.39
CA LEU A 88 -2.34 41.58 24.94
C LEU A 88 -1.34 40.55 24.39
N PHE A 89 -0.06 40.66 24.73
CA PHE A 89 0.95 39.68 24.31
C PHE A 89 0.68 38.28 24.87
N THR A 90 0.20 38.19 26.10
CA THR A 90 -0.20 36.91 26.72
C THR A 90 -1.38 36.29 25.97
N ALA A 91 -2.40 37.08 25.63
CA ALA A 91 -3.55 36.62 24.85
C ALA A 91 -3.15 36.19 23.43
N LEU A 92 -2.26 36.94 22.77
CA LEU A 92 -1.72 36.57 21.45
C LEU A 92 -0.86 35.31 21.50
N ALA A 93 0.00 35.17 22.51
CA ALA A 93 0.80 33.96 22.72
C ALA A 93 -0.09 32.74 22.94
N PHE A 94 -1.13 32.88 23.78
CA PHE A 94 -2.14 31.84 23.99
C PHE A 94 -2.89 31.50 22.70
N GLY A 95 -3.29 32.51 21.92
CA GLY A 95 -3.88 32.33 20.60
C GLY A 95 -2.96 31.56 19.63
N GLY A 96 -1.68 31.89 19.61
CA GLY A 96 -0.66 31.16 18.84
C GLY A 96 -0.54 29.69 19.24
N VAL A 97 -0.58 29.40 20.55
CA VAL A 97 -0.60 28.02 21.06
C VAL A 97 -1.86 27.28 20.61
N LEU A 98 -3.04 27.90 20.71
CA LEU A 98 -4.30 27.29 20.25
C LEU A 98 -4.29 27.00 18.74
N LEU A 99 -3.76 27.91 17.93
CA LEU A 99 -3.59 27.70 16.49
C LEU A 99 -2.63 26.55 16.21
N THR A 100 -1.51 26.49 16.92
CA THR A 100 -0.53 25.40 16.80
C THR A 100 -1.15 24.05 17.16
N LEU A 101 -1.91 23.97 18.25
CA LEU A 101 -2.62 22.76 18.65
C LEU A 101 -3.65 22.31 17.61
N LYS A 102 -4.31 23.26 16.95
CA LYS A 102 -5.22 22.96 15.83
C LYS A 102 -4.47 22.33 14.66
N PHE A 103 -3.37 22.94 14.21
CA PHE A 103 -2.56 22.39 13.12
C PHE A 103 -1.99 21.01 13.46
N GLN A 104 -1.47 20.82 14.68
CA GLN A 104 -0.99 19.51 15.13
C GLN A 104 -2.11 18.45 15.12
N ARG A 105 -3.33 18.82 15.51
CA ARG A 105 -4.48 17.90 15.46
C ARG A 105 -4.83 17.52 14.03
N ASP A 106 -4.79 18.48 13.11
CA ASP A 106 -5.09 18.26 11.70
C ASP A 106 -4.02 17.37 11.04
N ASP A 107 -2.73 17.62 11.30
CA ASP A 107 -1.62 16.77 10.85
C ASP A 107 -1.70 15.35 11.42
N LEU A 108 -2.02 15.20 12.70
CA LEU A 108 -2.22 13.89 13.32
C LEU A 108 -3.39 13.13 12.68
N ASN A 109 -4.46 13.82 12.30
CA ASN A 109 -5.58 13.20 11.61
C ASN A 109 -5.20 12.71 10.21
N LEU A 110 -4.42 13.51 9.46
CA LEU A 110 -3.91 13.11 8.15
C LEU A 110 -2.97 11.91 8.26
N THR A 111 -2.01 11.97 9.18
CA THR A 111 -1.05 10.89 9.46
C THR A 111 -1.76 9.59 9.84
N ARG A 112 -2.83 9.66 10.66
CA ARG A 112 -3.63 8.48 11.03
C ARG A 112 -4.32 7.83 9.83
N LYS A 113 -4.82 8.63 8.89
CA LYS A 113 -5.43 8.12 7.65
C LYS A 113 -4.38 7.46 6.76
N GLU A 114 -3.23 8.10 6.57
CA GLU A 114 -2.13 7.55 5.76
C GLU A 114 -1.58 6.25 6.37
N MET A 115 -1.36 6.21 7.68
CA MET A 115 -0.96 5.00 8.39
C MET A 115 -1.99 3.86 8.23
N ALA A 116 -3.28 4.17 8.13
CA ALA A 116 -4.29 3.14 7.92
C ALA A 116 -4.14 2.51 6.52
N SER A 117 -3.95 3.30 5.46
CA SER A 117 -3.71 2.75 4.12
C SER A 117 -2.39 1.95 4.06
N GLN A 118 -1.29 2.51 4.57
CA GLN A 118 0.01 1.84 4.60
C GLN A 118 -0.02 0.50 5.35
N ARG A 119 -0.86 0.35 6.38
CA ARG A 119 -1.06 -0.93 7.09
C ARG A 119 -1.67 -2.00 6.18
N HIS A 120 -2.62 -1.63 5.32
CA HIS A 120 -3.25 -2.56 4.40
C HIS A 120 -2.26 -3.02 3.32
N GLU A 121 -1.52 -2.09 2.73
CA GLU A 121 -0.48 -2.39 1.76
C GLU A 121 0.60 -3.30 2.38
N SER A 122 1.10 -2.93 3.56
CA SER A 122 2.11 -3.73 4.28
C SER A 122 1.61 -5.14 4.62
N ALA A 123 0.33 -5.29 4.99
CA ALA A 123 -0.26 -6.59 5.26
C ALA A 123 -0.35 -7.44 3.99
N LEU A 124 -0.78 -6.84 2.88
CA LEU A 124 -0.87 -7.52 1.58
C LEU A 124 0.51 -7.96 1.08
N MET A 125 1.53 -7.12 1.19
CA MET A 125 2.91 -7.48 0.82
C MET A 125 3.41 -8.68 1.62
N ARG A 126 3.16 -8.71 2.93
CA ARG A 126 3.50 -9.88 3.77
C ARG A 126 2.76 -11.14 3.34
N MET A 127 1.49 -11.02 2.96
CA MET A 127 0.73 -12.18 2.47
C MET A 127 1.30 -12.70 1.14
N LEU A 128 1.75 -11.81 0.25
CA LEU A 128 2.43 -12.19 -0.99
C LEU A 128 3.81 -12.80 -0.75
N GLU A 129 4.59 -12.27 0.20
CA GLU A 129 5.86 -12.87 0.62
C GLU A 129 5.65 -14.29 1.15
N VAL A 130 4.64 -14.50 2.01
CA VAL A 130 4.29 -15.85 2.49
C VAL A 130 3.82 -16.75 1.34
N HIS A 131 3.03 -16.23 0.41
CA HIS A 131 2.57 -16.99 -0.75
C HIS A 131 3.71 -17.44 -1.67
N THR A 132 4.66 -16.53 -1.96
CA THR A 132 5.84 -16.84 -2.76
C THR A 132 6.82 -17.77 -2.03
N SER A 133 6.89 -17.71 -0.69
CA SER A 133 7.60 -18.70 0.12
C SER A 133 6.96 -20.08 -0.02
N ILE A 134 5.62 -20.18 0.10
CA ILE A 134 4.90 -21.46 -0.09
C ILE A 134 5.24 -22.06 -1.46
N ILE A 135 5.25 -21.24 -2.52
CA ILE A 135 5.65 -21.69 -3.86
C ILE A 135 7.09 -22.18 -3.84
N SER A 136 8.02 -21.41 -3.28
CA SER A 136 9.45 -21.74 -3.25
C SER A 136 9.77 -23.00 -2.46
N ASP A 137 8.95 -23.32 -1.45
CA ASP A 137 9.07 -24.51 -0.61
C ASP A 137 8.46 -25.75 -1.28
N LEU A 138 7.79 -25.63 -2.44
CA LEU A 138 7.28 -26.78 -3.18
C LEU A 138 8.42 -27.59 -3.77
N ASP A 139 8.46 -28.88 -3.47
CA ASP A 139 9.38 -29.84 -4.06
C ASP A 139 8.70 -31.17 -4.35
N ILE A 140 9.09 -31.80 -5.46
CA ILE A 140 8.62 -33.13 -5.82
C ILE A 140 9.85 -33.97 -6.16
N GLU A 141 10.16 -34.89 -5.26
CA GLU A 141 11.19 -35.90 -5.47
C GLU A 141 10.55 -37.14 -6.10
N LYS A 142 10.61 -37.27 -7.43
CA LYS A 142 10.33 -38.55 -8.09
C LYS A 142 11.53 -39.46 -7.92
N THR A 143 11.56 -40.25 -6.83
CA THR A 143 12.39 -41.47 -6.82
C THR A 143 11.86 -42.37 -7.94
N ALA A 144 12.72 -42.84 -8.83
CA ALA A 144 12.35 -43.64 -10.01
C ALA A 144 11.53 -44.90 -9.65
N ILE A 145 10.22 -44.75 -9.47
CA ILE A 145 9.27 -45.86 -9.43
C ILE A 145 8.83 -46.09 -10.88
N LYS A 146 9.27 -47.23 -11.42
CA LYS A 146 8.87 -47.75 -12.74
C LYS A 146 7.36 -48.08 -12.79
N SER A 147 6.50 -47.07 -12.76
CA SER A 147 5.08 -47.24 -13.08
C SER A 147 4.53 -45.97 -13.71
N GLY A 148 4.64 -45.87 -15.04
CA GLY A 148 4.04 -44.77 -15.79
C GLY A 148 4.79 -44.44 -17.08
N PHE A 149 4.04 -43.93 -18.04
CA PHE A 149 4.46 -43.53 -19.38
C PHE A 149 5.65 -42.54 -19.42
N LEU A 150 5.89 -41.80 -18.34
CA LEU A 150 7.02 -40.87 -18.12
C LEU A 150 8.42 -41.50 -18.07
N SER A 151 8.57 -42.79 -18.40
CA SER A 151 9.83 -43.53 -18.24
C SER A 151 10.88 -43.27 -19.34
N SER A 152 10.75 -42.20 -20.13
CA SER A 152 11.75 -41.84 -21.14
C SER A 152 12.77 -40.78 -20.71
N TYR A 153 12.65 -40.20 -19.51
CA TYR A 153 13.70 -39.37 -18.92
C TYR A 153 14.29 -40.06 -17.68
N ASP A 154 15.35 -40.83 -17.92
CA ASP A 154 16.21 -41.47 -16.91
C ASP A 154 17.13 -40.44 -16.24
N HIS A 155 16.54 -39.51 -15.50
CA HIS A 155 17.23 -38.69 -14.52
C HIS A 155 16.30 -38.49 -13.33
N ASP A 156 16.85 -38.49 -12.11
CA ASP A 156 16.17 -37.98 -10.92
C ASP A 156 15.73 -36.54 -11.21
N GLN A 157 14.51 -36.35 -11.72
CA GLN A 157 13.94 -35.03 -11.94
C GLN A 157 13.31 -34.57 -10.63
N VAL A 158 13.94 -33.55 -10.07
CA VAL A 158 13.40 -32.81 -8.93
C VAL A 158 12.66 -31.61 -9.51
N TYR A 159 11.35 -31.56 -9.32
CA TYR A 159 10.57 -30.35 -9.60
C TYR A 159 10.64 -29.46 -8.36
N GLN A 160 10.90 -28.18 -8.55
CA GLN A 160 11.00 -27.22 -7.46
C GLN A 160 10.24 -25.95 -7.80
N GLY A 161 9.67 -25.32 -6.77
CA GLY A 161 9.04 -24.03 -6.94
C GLY A 161 7.82 -24.09 -7.84
N ARG A 162 7.85 -23.26 -8.89
CA ARG A 162 6.76 -23.13 -9.86
C ARG A 162 6.65 -24.32 -10.82
N ASP A 163 7.73 -25.06 -11.04
CA ASP A 163 7.73 -26.20 -11.97
C ASP A 163 6.84 -27.34 -11.47
N CYS A 164 6.57 -27.38 -10.16
CA CYS A 164 5.62 -28.30 -9.55
C CYS A 164 4.20 -28.15 -10.09
N PHE A 165 3.77 -26.94 -10.48
CA PHE A 165 2.42 -26.73 -11.02
C PHE A 165 2.25 -27.33 -12.42
N GLU A 166 3.28 -27.20 -13.28
CA GLU A 166 3.29 -27.90 -14.56
C GLU A 166 3.20 -29.40 -14.35
N PHE A 167 3.99 -29.91 -13.42
CA PHE A 167 3.99 -31.32 -13.06
C PHE A 167 2.61 -31.81 -12.58
N TYR A 168 1.95 -31.10 -11.67
CA TYR A 168 0.61 -31.48 -11.20
C TYR A 168 -0.41 -31.48 -12.34
N TYR A 169 -0.32 -30.50 -13.25
CA TYR A 169 -1.19 -30.43 -14.42
C TYR A 169 -0.93 -31.59 -15.39
N ARG A 170 0.34 -31.95 -15.63
CA ARG A 170 0.73 -33.11 -16.43
C ARG A 170 0.16 -34.42 -15.87
N GLU A 171 0.26 -34.63 -14.56
CA GLU A 171 -0.33 -35.80 -13.88
C GLU A 171 -1.85 -35.85 -14.02
N PHE A 172 -2.53 -34.70 -13.96
CA PHE A 172 -3.96 -34.60 -14.23
C PHE A 172 -4.30 -35.00 -15.67
N ILE A 173 -3.56 -34.51 -16.65
CA ILE A 173 -3.75 -34.87 -18.06
C ILE A 173 -3.51 -36.37 -18.30
N GLU A 174 -2.50 -36.95 -17.65
CA GLU A 174 -2.25 -38.40 -17.72
C GLU A 174 -3.40 -39.22 -17.16
N ASP A 175 -3.90 -38.83 -15.98
CA ASP A 175 -5.06 -39.48 -15.37
C ASP A 175 -6.29 -39.38 -16.32
N LEU A 176 -6.50 -38.23 -16.96
CA LEU A 176 -7.59 -38.00 -17.93
C LEU A 176 -7.43 -38.83 -19.23
N CYS A 177 -6.23 -38.89 -19.80
CA CYS A 177 -5.91 -39.74 -20.96
C CYS A 177 -6.11 -41.23 -20.65
N SER A 178 -5.83 -41.65 -19.42
CA SER A 178 -6.05 -43.03 -19.00
C SER A 178 -7.54 -43.39 -18.92
N TYR A 179 -8.40 -42.40 -18.66
CA TYR A 179 -9.86 -42.59 -18.54
C TYR A 179 -10.55 -42.88 -19.88
N THR A 180 -10.01 -42.39 -21.01
CA THR A 180 -10.62 -42.52 -22.34
C THR A 180 -10.19 -43.75 -23.13
N GLU A 181 -9.37 -44.63 -22.55
CA GLU A 181 -8.66 -45.68 -23.30
C GLU A 181 -7.80 -45.12 -24.47
N LEU A 182 -7.60 -43.78 -24.57
CA LEU A 182 -6.70 -43.14 -25.55
C LEU A 182 -5.25 -43.61 -25.37
N MET A 183 -4.92 -44.08 -24.17
CA MET A 183 -3.68 -44.77 -23.85
C MET A 183 -3.76 -46.25 -24.27
N ASP A 184 -3.79 -46.52 -25.58
CA ASP A 184 -3.16 -47.77 -26.03
C ASP A 184 -1.66 -47.66 -25.74
N LYS A 185 -1.01 -48.75 -25.33
CA LYS A 185 0.38 -48.79 -24.79
C LYS A 185 1.46 -48.32 -25.79
N THR A 186 1.06 -47.85 -26.96
CA THR A 186 1.89 -47.52 -28.12
C THR A 186 1.85 -46.02 -28.47
N PHE A 187 1.05 -45.19 -27.80
CA PHE A 187 1.09 -43.74 -28.02
C PHE A 187 2.42 -43.18 -27.51
N GLY A 188 3.21 -42.53 -28.37
CA GLY A 188 4.54 -42.01 -28.06
C GLY A 188 4.52 -40.63 -27.40
N SER A 189 5.68 -40.19 -26.87
CA SER A 189 5.87 -38.89 -26.21
C SER A 189 5.40 -37.69 -27.05
N GLU A 190 5.44 -37.80 -28.39
CA GLU A 190 5.04 -36.73 -29.31
C GLU A 190 3.57 -36.32 -29.16
N ILE A 191 2.66 -37.28 -28.95
CA ILE A 191 1.23 -36.98 -28.85
C ILE A 191 0.91 -36.35 -27.50
N TYR A 192 1.64 -36.75 -26.46
CA TYR A 192 1.50 -36.14 -25.14
C TYR A 192 1.94 -34.67 -25.16
N GLU A 193 3.05 -34.36 -25.83
CA GLU A 193 3.47 -32.96 -25.99
C GLU A 193 2.47 -32.17 -26.87
N GLU A 194 1.88 -32.76 -27.91
CA GLU A 194 0.79 -32.10 -28.67
C GLU A 194 -0.44 -31.81 -27.79
N ILE A 195 -0.78 -32.71 -26.87
CA ILE A 195 -1.86 -32.49 -25.88
C ILE A 195 -1.47 -31.35 -24.94
N MET A 196 -0.23 -31.31 -24.46
CA MET A 196 0.24 -30.26 -23.55
C MET A 196 0.30 -28.89 -24.21
N GLU A 197 0.54 -28.81 -25.53
CA GLU A 197 0.44 -27.57 -26.31
C GLU A 197 -1.00 -27.04 -26.42
N CYS A 198 -2.01 -27.93 -26.50
CA CYS A 198 -3.41 -27.52 -26.58
C CYS A 198 -4.35 -28.47 -25.81
N PRO A 199 -4.35 -28.43 -24.46
CA PRO A 199 -5.14 -29.35 -23.64
C PRO A 199 -6.65 -29.27 -23.87
N ARG A 200 -7.14 -28.10 -24.29
CA ARG A 200 -8.56 -27.84 -24.61
C ARG A 200 -9.15 -28.89 -25.54
N LYS A 201 -8.42 -29.35 -26.56
CA LYS A 201 -8.92 -30.38 -27.48
C LYS A 201 -9.27 -31.67 -26.73
N LEU A 202 -8.44 -32.06 -25.77
CA LEU A 202 -8.70 -33.21 -24.90
C LEU A 202 -9.85 -32.89 -23.94
N LEU A 203 -9.76 -31.79 -23.19
CA LEU A 203 -10.77 -31.40 -22.19
C LEU A 203 -12.19 -31.31 -22.78
N SER A 204 -12.33 -30.81 -24.00
CA SER A 204 -13.61 -30.68 -24.69
C SER A 204 -14.32 -32.02 -24.98
N GLN A 205 -13.60 -33.15 -24.92
CA GLN A 205 -14.13 -34.49 -25.16
C GLN A 205 -14.79 -35.10 -23.92
N PHE A 206 -14.62 -34.50 -22.75
CA PHE A 206 -15.09 -35.04 -21.47
C PHE A 206 -16.25 -34.24 -20.91
N HIS A 207 -17.10 -34.94 -20.15
CA HIS A 207 -18.08 -34.26 -19.32
C HIS A 207 -17.41 -33.62 -18.11
N ARG A 208 -18.09 -32.62 -17.55
CA ARG A 208 -17.64 -31.90 -16.37
C ARG A 208 -17.23 -32.83 -15.22
N ASP A 209 -18.05 -33.84 -14.94
CA ASP A 209 -17.85 -34.74 -13.81
C ASP A 209 -16.59 -35.59 -14.00
N ASP A 210 -16.30 -36.06 -15.21
CA ASP A 210 -15.08 -36.84 -15.51
C ASP A 210 -13.82 -35.99 -15.26
N ILE A 211 -13.83 -34.73 -15.70
CA ILE A 211 -12.72 -33.78 -15.49
C ILE A 211 -12.52 -33.52 -13.99
N VAL A 212 -13.61 -33.26 -13.27
CA VAL A 212 -13.56 -32.98 -11.83
C VAL A 212 -13.08 -34.20 -11.06
N ASP A 213 -13.52 -35.41 -11.41
CA ASP A 213 -13.09 -36.65 -10.76
C ASP A 213 -11.59 -36.94 -10.99
N CYS A 214 -11.08 -36.70 -12.19
CA CYS A 214 -9.65 -36.80 -12.49
C CYS A 214 -8.85 -35.77 -11.69
N TYR A 215 -9.29 -34.51 -11.67
CA TYR A 215 -8.65 -33.47 -10.87
C TYR A 215 -8.67 -33.80 -9.37
N ASP A 216 -9.76 -34.34 -8.85
CA ASP A 216 -9.86 -34.73 -7.45
C ASP A 216 -8.89 -35.88 -7.10
N ASN A 217 -8.51 -36.72 -8.06
CA ASN A 217 -7.46 -37.73 -7.86
C ASN A 217 -6.07 -37.09 -7.81
N THR A 218 -5.77 -36.14 -8.70
CA THR A 218 -4.55 -35.32 -8.62
C THR A 218 -4.46 -34.58 -7.29
N TYR A 219 -5.56 -33.96 -6.85
CA TYR A 219 -5.63 -33.26 -5.57
C TYR A 219 -5.50 -34.22 -4.38
N LYS A 220 -5.95 -35.48 -4.45
CA LYS A 220 -5.67 -36.45 -3.38
C LYS A 220 -4.19 -36.78 -3.27
N LYS A 221 -3.47 -36.87 -4.41
CA LYS A 221 -2.03 -37.14 -4.44
C LYS A 221 -1.21 -35.96 -3.90
N TYR A 222 -1.54 -34.74 -4.32
CA TYR A 222 -0.74 -33.53 -4.08
C TYR A 222 -1.45 -32.46 -3.22
N GLY A 223 -2.51 -32.86 -2.50
CA GLY A 223 -3.42 -31.94 -1.83
C GLY A 223 -2.88 -31.23 -0.60
N SER A 224 -1.76 -31.72 -0.04
CA SER A 224 -1.00 -30.96 0.96
C SER A 224 -0.58 -29.62 0.33
N ASP A 225 0.20 -29.70 -0.74
CA ASP A 225 0.83 -28.56 -1.40
C ASP A 225 -0.20 -27.66 -2.09
N LEU A 226 -1.02 -28.26 -2.97
CA LEU A 226 -2.09 -27.55 -3.68
C LEU A 226 -3.08 -26.91 -2.70
N GLY A 227 -3.40 -27.60 -1.61
CA GLY A 227 -4.28 -27.08 -0.58
C GLY A 227 -3.69 -25.90 0.16
N HIS A 228 -2.39 -25.94 0.49
CA HIS A 228 -1.70 -24.80 1.11
C HIS A 228 -1.63 -23.60 0.17
N TYR A 229 -1.30 -23.83 -1.10
CA TYR A 229 -1.26 -22.82 -2.15
C TYR A 229 -2.62 -22.13 -2.35
N PHE A 230 -3.68 -22.88 -2.64
CA PHE A 230 -5.00 -22.28 -2.92
C PHE A 230 -5.61 -21.59 -1.70
N ARG A 231 -5.38 -22.09 -0.48
CA ARG A 231 -5.82 -21.39 0.75
C ARG A 231 -5.11 -20.06 0.96
N SER A 232 -3.80 -20.02 0.66
CA SER A 232 -3.02 -18.78 0.71
C SER A 232 -3.53 -17.77 -0.33
N LEU A 233 -3.70 -18.21 -1.58
CA LEU A 233 -4.21 -17.38 -2.67
C LEU A 233 -5.63 -16.86 -2.38
N TYR A 234 -6.52 -17.72 -1.91
CA TYR A 234 -7.86 -17.34 -1.46
C TYR A 234 -7.81 -16.30 -0.35
N SER A 235 -6.91 -16.46 0.62
CA SER A 235 -6.77 -15.52 1.73
C SER A 235 -6.36 -14.13 1.25
N ILE A 236 -5.46 -14.04 0.26
CA ILE A 236 -5.04 -12.76 -0.34
C ILE A 236 -6.25 -12.06 -0.98
N PHE A 237 -6.98 -12.74 -1.86
CA PHE A 237 -8.13 -12.12 -2.55
C PHE A 237 -9.30 -11.83 -1.60
N ARG A 238 -9.51 -12.68 -0.59
CA ARG A 238 -10.48 -12.40 0.48
C ARG A 238 -10.11 -11.13 1.24
N TYR A 239 -8.83 -10.94 1.58
CA TYR A 239 -8.36 -9.74 2.27
C TYR A 239 -8.60 -8.47 1.43
N ILE A 240 -8.23 -8.52 0.15
CA ILE A 240 -8.49 -7.45 -0.82
C ILE A 240 -9.99 -7.15 -0.88
N GLY A 241 -10.84 -8.16 -1.08
CA GLY A 241 -12.29 -7.99 -1.24
C GLY A 241 -13.01 -7.50 0.01
N SER A 242 -12.47 -7.84 1.20
CA SER A 242 -13.01 -7.35 2.47
C SER A 242 -12.76 -5.87 2.74
N THR A 243 -11.87 -5.22 1.97
CA THR A 243 -11.49 -3.82 2.17
C THR A 243 -12.10 -2.97 1.05
N ASN A 244 -12.84 -1.92 1.40
CA ASN A 244 -13.51 -1.03 0.43
C ASN A 244 -12.55 0.03 -0.16
N SER A 245 -11.33 -0.36 -0.52
CA SER A 245 -10.28 0.54 -1.02
C SER A 245 -10.04 0.33 -2.51
N GLU A 246 -10.17 1.40 -3.29
CA GLU A 246 -9.86 1.44 -4.73
C GLU A 246 -8.38 1.08 -5.01
N GLU A 247 -7.49 1.46 -4.10
CA GLU A 247 -6.06 1.13 -4.15
C GLU A 247 -5.83 -0.39 -4.11
N LEU A 248 -6.58 -1.11 -3.27
CA LEU A 248 -6.47 -2.57 -3.15
C LEU A 248 -7.04 -3.31 -4.37
N GLN A 249 -8.00 -2.73 -5.07
CA GLN A 249 -8.46 -3.27 -6.37
C GLN A 249 -7.35 -3.19 -7.43
N THR A 250 -6.49 -2.17 -7.36
CA THR A 250 -5.29 -2.09 -8.21
C THR A 250 -4.28 -3.19 -7.84
N PHE A 251 -4.11 -3.47 -6.54
CA PHE A 251 -3.26 -4.58 -6.09
C PHE A 251 -3.76 -5.95 -6.55
N ALA A 252 -5.07 -6.18 -6.65
CA ALA A 252 -5.61 -7.44 -7.19
C ALA A 252 -5.05 -7.77 -8.58
N LYS A 253 -4.90 -6.75 -9.43
CA LYS A 253 -4.31 -6.89 -10.77
C LYS A 253 -2.83 -7.29 -10.70
N VAL A 254 -2.09 -6.74 -9.74
CA VAL A 254 -0.69 -7.10 -9.48
C VAL A 254 -0.58 -8.57 -9.07
N VAL A 255 -1.39 -9.01 -8.10
CA VAL A 255 -1.40 -10.41 -7.64
C VAL A 255 -1.75 -11.35 -8.79
N ARG A 256 -2.81 -11.04 -9.54
CA ARG A 256 -3.23 -11.83 -10.70
C ARG A 256 -2.14 -11.94 -11.76
N ALA A 257 -1.40 -10.86 -12.04
CA ALA A 257 -0.33 -10.85 -13.03
C ALA A 257 0.89 -11.71 -12.62
N GLN A 258 1.01 -12.10 -11.35
CA GLN A 258 2.09 -12.97 -10.88
C GLN A 258 1.79 -14.46 -11.06
N LEU A 259 0.53 -14.83 -11.29
CA LEU A 259 0.11 -16.23 -11.46
C LEU A 259 0.58 -16.74 -12.82
N SER A 260 1.24 -17.89 -12.83
CA SER A 260 1.62 -18.58 -14.07
C SER A 260 0.44 -19.27 -14.74
N GLU A 261 0.64 -19.70 -15.98
CA GLU A 261 -0.38 -20.38 -16.78
C GLU A 261 -0.87 -21.66 -16.10
N TYR A 262 0.05 -22.51 -15.60
CA TYR A 262 -0.32 -23.73 -14.89
C TYR A 262 -0.96 -23.47 -13.52
N GLU A 263 -0.55 -22.41 -12.82
CA GLU A 263 -1.23 -21.96 -11.58
C GLU A 263 -2.69 -21.57 -11.86
N LEU A 264 -2.94 -20.84 -12.96
CA LEU A 264 -4.27 -20.44 -13.40
C LEU A 264 -5.09 -21.65 -13.88
N ALA A 265 -4.48 -22.56 -14.63
CA ALA A 265 -5.15 -23.77 -15.12
C ALA A 265 -5.58 -24.69 -13.96
N LEU A 266 -4.71 -24.90 -12.97
CA LEU A 266 -5.05 -25.66 -11.77
C LEU A 266 -6.09 -24.93 -10.91
N LEU A 267 -6.04 -23.60 -10.82
CA LEU A 267 -7.08 -22.81 -10.16
C LEU A 267 -8.45 -22.94 -10.86
N TYR A 268 -8.47 -22.95 -12.19
CA TYR A 268 -9.66 -23.15 -13.00
C TYR A 268 -10.29 -24.53 -12.75
N LEU A 269 -9.48 -25.59 -12.69
CA LEU A 269 -9.93 -26.93 -12.30
C LEU A 269 -10.40 -26.95 -10.83
N ASN A 270 -9.63 -26.35 -9.92
CA ASN A 270 -9.96 -26.31 -8.50
C ASN A 270 -11.30 -25.63 -8.24
N ALA A 271 -11.59 -24.53 -8.94
CA ALA A 271 -12.83 -23.79 -8.81
C ALA A 271 -14.05 -24.67 -9.05
N GLN A 272 -13.95 -25.68 -9.92
CA GLN A 272 -15.05 -26.60 -10.22
C GLN A 272 -15.20 -27.77 -9.24
N SER A 273 -14.18 -28.02 -8.41
CA SER A 273 -14.26 -28.97 -7.30
C SER A 273 -15.11 -28.42 -6.14
N GLN A 274 -15.63 -29.31 -5.30
CA GLN A 274 -16.39 -28.92 -4.09
C GLN A 274 -15.61 -27.99 -3.16
N ARG A 275 -14.27 -28.10 -3.15
CA ARG A 275 -13.36 -27.33 -2.28
C ARG A 275 -13.14 -25.91 -2.79
N GLY A 276 -13.17 -25.71 -4.10
CA GLY A 276 -12.91 -24.41 -4.73
C GLY A 276 -14.15 -23.53 -4.90
N ILE A 277 -15.37 -24.05 -4.64
CA ILE A 277 -16.63 -23.29 -4.72
C ILE A 277 -16.54 -21.92 -4.00
N PRO A 278 -16.03 -21.82 -2.74
CA PRO A 278 -15.94 -20.53 -2.05
C PRO A 278 -15.07 -19.50 -2.78
N PHE A 279 -14.14 -19.94 -3.63
CA PHE A 279 -13.22 -19.06 -4.35
C PHE A 279 -13.84 -18.46 -5.63
N LYS A 280 -14.95 -19.03 -6.15
CA LYS A 280 -15.61 -18.55 -7.37
C LYS A 280 -16.03 -17.08 -7.29
N GLU A 281 -16.50 -16.63 -6.13
CA GLU A 281 -16.88 -15.22 -5.94
C GLU A 281 -15.69 -14.27 -6.18
N HIS A 282 -14.52 -14.57 -5.62
CA HIS A 282 -13.33 -13.75 -5.82
C HIS A 282 -12.77 -13.90 -7.24
N ILE A 283 -12.83 -15.10 -7.83
CA ILE A 283 -12.48 -15.33 -9.25
C ILE A 283 -13.25 -14.35 -10.15
N ASN A 284 -14.57 -14.25 -9.96
CA ASN A 284 -15.43 -13.38 -10.75
C ASN A 284 -15.20 -11.89 -10.44
N ASN A 285 -15.03 -11.54 -9.16
CA ASN A 285 -14.87 -10.14 -8.74
C ASN A 285 -13.52 -9.53 -9.14
N PHE A 286 -12.46 -10.35 -9.25
CA PHE A 286 -11.11 -9.87 -9.57
C PHE A 286 -10.64 -10.28 -10.98
N SER A 287 -11.53 -10.83 -11.81
CA SER A 287 -11.22 -11.25 -13.17
C SER A 287 -9.98 -12.16 -13.22
N LEU A 288 -9.90 -13.17 -12.35
CA LEU A 288 -8.64 -13.92 -12.13
C LEU A 288 -8.15 -14.69 -13.36
N PHE A 289 -9.04 -15.02 -14.29
CA PHE A 289 -8.73 -15.78 -15.50
C PHE A 289 -8.52 -14.92 -16.74
N ASP A 290 -8.37 -13.61 -16.61
CA ASP A 290 -8.07 -12.70 -17.73
C ASP A 290 -6.79 -13.05 -18.50
N ASN A 291 -5.84 -13.69 -17.83
CA ASN A 291 -4.59 -14.18 -18.42
C ASN A 291 -4.56 -15.71 -18.56
N LEU A 292 -5.69 -16.41 -18.36
CA LEU A 292 -5.74 -17.86 -18.58
C LEU A 292 -5.68 -18.10 -20.10
N PRO A 293 -4.67 -18.82 -20.62
CA PRO A 293 -4.63 -19.08 -22.04
C PRO A 293 -5.83 -19.92 -22.46
N GLU A 294 -6.40 -19.59 -23.60
CA GLU A 294 -7.62 -20.24 -24.12
C GLU A 294 -7.42 -21.75 -24.32
N ASP A 295 -6.18 -22.18 -24.56
CA ASP A 295 -5.77 -23.59 -24.70
C ASP A 295 -5.96 -24.43 -23.43
N PHE A 296 -6.07 -23.81 -22.26
CA PHE A 296 -6.33 -24.50 -20.99
C PHE A 296 -7.80 -24.58 -20.62
N ARG A 297 -8.69 -23.89 -21.35
CA ARG A 297 -10.12 -23.86 -21.04
C ARG A 297 -10.83 -25.13 -21.51
N ALA A 298 -11.80 -25.58 -20.71
CA ALA A 298 -12.68 -26.69 -21.05
C ALA A 298 -13.90 -26.20 -21.88
N ASN A 299 -14.93 -27.03 -21.98
CA ASN A 299 -16.20 -26.65 -22.60
C ASN A 299 -16.98 -25.67 -21.72
N SER A 300 -17.96 -24.95 -22.31
CA SER A 300 -18.80 -23.98 -21.59
C SER A 300 -19.56 -24.61 -20.41
N ASP A 301 -19.90 -25.88 -20.51
CA ASP A 301 -20.62 -26.63 -19.46
C ASP A 301 -19.76 -26.81 -18.21
N PHE A 302 -18.43 -26.80 -18.34
CA PHE A 302 -17.50 -26.87 -17.22
C PHE A 302 -17.50 -25.60 -16.36
N GLU A 303 -17.76 -24.44 -16.95
CA GLU A 303 -17.58 -23.12 -16.34
C GLU A 303 -18.73 -22.70 -15.40
N ASP A 304 -19.53 -23.65 -14.92
CA ASP A 304 -20.61 -23.39 -13.97
C ASP A 304 -20.15 -22.47 -12.81
N GLY A 305 -20.87 -21.38 -12.56
CA GLY A 305 -20.56 -20.38 -11.53
C GLY A 305 -19.30 -19.52 -11.76
N ILE A 306 -18.58 -19.70 -12.87
CA ILE A 306 -17.55 -18.76 -13.36
C ILE A 306 -18.20 -17.90 -14.44
N GLU A 307 -18.23 -16.58 -14.23
CA GLU A 307 -18.88 -15.64 -15.15
C GLU A 307 -17.88 -15.13 -16.21
N ASP A 308 -18.38 -14.61 -17.33
CA ASP A 308 -17.53 -14.04 -18.40
C ASP A 308 -16.55 -12.95 -17.91
N ARG A 309 -16.93 -12.23 -16.84
CA ARG A 309 -16.08 -11.22 -16.18
C ARG A 309 -14.86 -11.82 -15.48
N ALA A 310 -14.85 -13.13 -15.20
CA ALA A 310 -13.67 -13.81 -14.68
C ALA A 310 -12.54 -13.85 -15.73
N PHE A 311 -12.88 -13.94 -17.01
CA PHE A 311 -11.97 -14.08 -18.14
C PHE A 311 -11.69 -12.77 -18.89
N ASN A 312 -12.44 -11.72 -18.58
CA ASN A 312 -12.30 -10.43 -19.26
C ASN A 312 -12.29 -9.33 -18.21
N THR A 313 -11.17 -8.62 -18.09
CA THR A 313 -11.18 -7.35 -17.38
C THR A 313 -12.02 -6.38 -18.21
N PRO A 314 -13.14 -5.83 -17.69
CA PRO A 314 -13.87 -4.82 -18.44
C PRO A 314 -12.92 -3.66 -18.74
N ASN A 315 -12.73 -3.38 -20.02
CA ASN A 315 -11.87 -2.31 -20.49
C ASN A 315 -12.34 -1.01 -19.80
N PRO A 316 -11.49 -0.31 -19.02
CA PRO A 316 -11.88 0.92 -18.32
C PRO A 316 -12.20 2.10 -19.27
N LEU A 317 -12.36 1.84 -20.57
CA LEU A 317 -12.68 2.79 -21.62
C LEU A 317 -14.08 2.54 -22.21
N VAL A 318 -15.09 2.47 -21.35
CA VAL A 318 -16.43 2.92 -21.72
C VAL A 318 -16.96 3.70 -20.52
N ILE A 319 -16.75 5.01 -20.56
CA ILE A 319 -17.29 6.01 -19.65
C ILE A 319 -18.81 6.05 -19.81
#